data_AF-A0A2S6EVV9-F1
#
_entry.id   AF-A0A2S6EVV9-F1
#
_cell.length_a   1.000
_cell.length_b   1.000
_cell.length_c   1.000
_cell.angle_alpha   90.00
_cell.angle_beta   90.00
_cell.angle_gamma   90.00
#
_symmetry.space_group_name_H-M   'P 1'
#
loop_
_entity.id
_entity.type
_entity.pdbx_description
1 polymer ?
#
loop_
_entity_poly.entity_id
_entity_poly.type
_entity_poly.pdbx_seq_one_letter_code
_entity_poly.pdbx_strand_id
1 'polypeptide(L)'
;MNMKKIIGSRITEARKANGLTIKILAERTGLGAARISNWEQGTRSPGPREAKLLSKELCVAASWLLCISEDPHGEWLEKVKLDLDNNY
;
A
#
# COMPACT_ATOMS: atom_id res chain seq x y z
N MET A 1 -17.74 -3.97 12.10
CA MET A 1 -16.38 -3.40 11.96
C MET A 1 -16.40 -2.33 10.88
N ASN A 2 -15.79 -1.15 11.09
CA ASN A 2 -15.80 -0.06 10.09
C ASN A 2 -14.72 -0.32 9.04
N MET A 3 -15.08 -0.41 7.76
CA MET A 3 -14.16 -0.74 6.65
C MET A 3 -12.92 0.17 6.62
N LYS A 4 -13.09 1.47 6.93
CA LYS A 4 -11.98 2.44 6.97
C LYS A 4 -10.96 2.10 8.04
N LYS A 5 -11.39 1.56 9.18
CA LYS A 5 -10.48 1.10 10.24
C LYS A 5 -9.69 -0.12 9.81
N ILE A 6 -10.30 -1.05 9.05
CA ILE A 6 -9.59 -2.25 8.56
C ILE A 6 -8.50 -1.82 7.56
N ILE A 7 -8.85 -0.95 6.61
CA ILE A 7 -7.89 -0.38 5.65
C ILE A 7 -6.74 0.32 6.39
N GLY A 8 -7.06 1.15 7.41
CA GLY A 8 -6.07 1.82 8.23
C GLY A 8 -5.13 0.87 8.97
N SER A 9 -5.68 -0.20 9.54
CA SER A 9 -4.89 -1.26 10.18
C SER A 9 -3.94 -1.94 9.19
N ARG A 10 -4.40 -2.30 7.99
CA ARG A 10 -3.56 -2.91 6.94
C ARG A 10 -2.39 -2.01 6.51
N ILE A 11 -2.65 -0.72 6.34
CA ILE A 11 -1.59 0.28 6.05
C ILE A 11 -0.59 0.35 7.21
N THR A 12 -1.08 0.42 8.44
CA THR A 12 -0.25 0.51 9.66
C THR A 12 0.65 -0.71 9.80
N GLU A 13 0.08 -1.90 9.60
CA GLU A 13 0.76 -3.18 9.69
C GLU A 13 1.86 -3.29 8.64
N ALA A 14 1.54 -3.07 7.36
CA ALA A 14 2.51 -3.14 6.27
C ALA A 14 3.62 -2.09 6.45
N ARG A 15 3.29 -0.86 6.88
CA ARG A 15 4.30 0.18 7.15
C ARG A 15 5.26 -0.23 8.26
N LYS A 16 4.74 -0.76 9.37
CA LYS A 16 5.56 -1.20 10.51
C LYS A 16 6.40 -2.42 10.16
N ALA A 17 5.87 -3.36 9.38
CA ALA A 17 6.61 -4.53 8.89
C ALA A 17 7.82 -4.12 8.02
N ASN A 18 7.69 -3.04 7.26
CA ASN A 18 8.79 -2.44 6.48
C ASN A 18 9.70 -1.51 7.30
N GLY A 19 9.50 -1.38 8.62
CA GLY A 19 10.30 -0.50 9.48
C GLY A 19 10.17 1.00 9.16
N LEU A 20 9.13 1.41 8.45
CA LEU A 20 8.95 2.79 8.01
C LEU A 20 8.22 3.61 9.06
N THR A 21 8.64 4.85 9.28
CA THR A 21 7.82 5.85 9.96
C THR A 21 6.81 6.46 8.97
N ILE A 22 5.74 7.10 9.47
CA ILE A 22 4.80 7.83 8.60
C ILE A 22 5.53 8.91 7.78
N LYS A 23 6.53 9.58 8.38
CA LYS A 23 7.35 10.59 7.70
C LYS A 23 8.14 9.99 6.53
N ILE A 24 8.82 8.87 6.76
CA ILE A 24 9.59 8.20 5.70
C ILE A 24 8.66 7.70 4.59
N LEU A 25 7.51 7.11 4.93
CA LEU A 25 6.54 6.66 3.93
C LEU A 25 5.97 7.84 3.12
N ALA A 26 5.71 8.97 3.77
CA ALA A 26 5.28 10.21 3.12
C ALA A 26 6.32 10.70 2.10
N GLU A 27 7.59 10.76 2.50
CA GLU A 27 8.71 11.17 1.65
C GLU A 27 8.86 10.24 0.44
N ARG A 28 8.79 8.92 0.63
CA ARG A 28 8.92 7.94 -0.46
C ARG A 28 7.75 7.95 -1.44
N THR A 29 6.53 8.14 -0.95
CA THR A 29 5.32 8.13 -1.79
C THR A 29 4.96 9.49 -2.38
N GLY A 30 5.56 10.58 -1.88
CA GLY A 30 5.13 11.95 -2.16
C GLY A 30 3.74 12.30 -1.60
N LEU A 31 3.19 11.47 -0.71
CA LEU A 31 1.90 11.71 -0.06
C LEU A 31 2.13 12.49 1.23
N GLY A 32 1.18 13.36 1.61
CA GLY A 32 1.27 14.09 2.87
C GLY A 32 1.20 13.17 4.09
N ALA A 33 2.11 13.33 5.06
CA ALA A 33 2.13 12.56 6.31
C ALA A 33 0.79 12.60 7.07
N ALA A 34 0.11 13.75 7.06
CA ALA A 34 -1.23 13.88 7.66
C ALA A 34 -2.28 13.00 6.96
N ARG A 35 -2.19 12.81 5.64
CA ARG A 35 -3.10 11.93 4.89
C ARG A 35 -2.88 10.48 5.31
N ILE A 36 -1.63 10.04 5.38
CA ILE A 36 -1.26 8.69 5.82
C ILE A 36 -1.76 8.45 7.25
N SER A 37 -1.54 9.39 8.18
CA SER A 37 -2.03 9.30 9.55
C SER A 37 -3.57 9.17 9.61
N ASN A 38 -4.29 9.98 8.84
CA ASN A 38 -5.76 9.90 8.76
C ASN A 38 -6.25 8.54 8.23
N TRP A 39 -5.53 7.94 7.28
CA TRP A 39 -5.85 6.60 6.78
C TRP A 39 -5.56 5.53 7.83
N GLU A 40 -4.40 5.56 8.49
CA GLU A 40 -4.03 4.61 9.56
C GLU A 40 -5.02 4.66 10.73
N GLN A 41 -5.55 5.84 11.06
CA GLN A 41 -6.59 6.02 12.08
C GLN A 41 -8.01 5.67 11.60
N GLY A 42 -8.21 5.41 10.30
CA GLY A 42 -9.51 5.12 9.69
C GLY A 42 -10.48 6.30 9.64
N THR A 43 -10.00 7.54 9.81
CA THR A 43 -10.83 8.76 9.70
C THR A 43 -11.14 9.12 8.25
N ARG A 44 -10.28 8.66 7.33
CA ARG A 44 -10.40 8.74 5.88
C ARG A 44 -9.97 7.41 5.26
N SER A 45 -10.11 7.28 3.95
CA SER A 45 -9.60 6.15 3.18
C SER A 45 -8.81 6.66 1.97
N PRO A 46 -7.76 5.94 1.55
CA PRO A 46 -7.05 6.25 0.30
C PRO A 46 -7.96 5.98 -0.90
N GLY A 47 -7.75 6.73 -1.98
CA GLY A 47 -8.31 6.38 -3.28
C GLY A 47 -7.44 5.32 -3.99
N PRO A 48 -7.87 4.84 -5.17
CA PRO A 48 -7.10 3.85 -5.94
C PRO A 48 -5.68 4.30 -6.30
N ARG A 49 -5.50 5.59 -6.61
CA ARG A 49 -4.18 6.16 -6.93
C ARG A 49 -3.25 6.12 -5.72
N GLU A 50 -3.71 6.55 -4.56
CA GLU A 50 -2.94 6.51 -3.32
C GLU A 50 -2.64 5.07 -2.90
N ALA A 51 -3.62 4.17 -3.02
CA ALA A 51 -3.42 2.75 -2.71
C ALA A 51 -2.30 2.15 -3.57
N LYS A 52 -2.22 2.50 -4.86
CA LYS A 52 -1.14 2.05 -5.75
C LYS A 52 0.24 2.58 -5.35
N LEU A 53 0.33 3.84 -4.90
CA LEU A 53 1.59 4.42 -4.42
C LEU A 53 2.04 3.79 -3.11
N LEU A 54 1.11 3.63 -2.15
CA LEU A 54 1.37 2.96 -0.87
C LEU A 54 1.82 1.52 -1.10
N SER A 55 1.06 0.79 -1.93
CA SER A 55 1.35 -0.57 -2.33
C SER A 55 2.80 -0.71 -2.79
N LYS A 56 3.27 0.18 -3.67
CA LYS A 56 4.65 0.16 -4.20
C LYS A 56 5.71 0.21 -3.09
N GLU A 57 5.55 1.11 -2.13
CA GLU A 57 6.53 1.34 -1.06
C GLU A 57 6.39 0.37 0.11
N LEU A 58 5.22 -0.26 0.25
CA LEU A 58 4.90 -1.21 1.33
C LEU A 58 5.05 -2.68 0.90
N CYS A 59 5.33 -2.93 -0.38
CA CYS A 59 5.50 -4.27 -0.96
C CYS A 59 4.29 -5.20 -0.71
N VAL A 60 3.08 -4.65 -0.79
CA VAL A 60 1.80 -5.37 -0.61
C VAL A 60 0.78 -4.95 -1.66
N ALA A 61 -0.21 -5.78 -1.93
CA ALA A 61 -1.27 -5.53 -2.90
C ALA A 61 -2.16 -4.34 -2.55
N ALA A 62 -2.40 -3.47 -3.54
CA ALA A 62 -3.36 -2.37 -3.40
C ALA A 62 -4.78 -2.92 -3.17
N SER A 63 -5.13 -4.06 -3.78
CA SER A 63 -6.38 -4.78 -3.53
C SER A 63 -6.47 -5.27 -2.08
N TRP A 64 -5.37 -5.74 -1.51
CA TRP A 64 -5.31 -6.08 -0.09
C TRP A 64 -5.44 -4.84 0.80
N LEU A 65 -4.71 -3.75 0.51
CA LEU A 65 -4.86 -2.51 1.29
C LEU A 65 -6.31 -1.99 1.29
N LEU A 66 -7.05 -2.20 0.20
CA LEU A 66 -8.44 -1.75 0.04
C LEU A 66 -9.49 -2.79 0.48
N CYS A 67 -9.10 -3.89 1.10
CA CYS A 67 -10.00 -4.98 1.51
C CYS A 67 -10.81 -5.61 0.36
N ILE A 68 -10.23 -5.63 -0.84
CA ILE A 68 -10.76 -6.31 -2.02
C ILE A 68 -10.24 -7.76 -2.05
N SER A 69 -9.05 -8.00 -1.50
CA SER A 69 -8.43 -9.32 -1.36
C SER A 69 -7.96 -9.54 0.09
N GLU A 70 -7.92 -10.81 0.51
CA GLU A 70 -7.31 -11.23 1.77
C GLU A 70 -5.83 -11.62 1.63
N ASP A 71 -5.33 -11.78 0.40
CA ASP A 71 -3.94 -12.09 0.10
C ASP A 71 -3.07 -10.81 0.06
N PRO A 72 -2.13 -10.60 1.00
CA PRO A 72 -1.25 -9.43 1.04
C PRO A 72 -0.37 -9.26 -0.19
N HIS A 73 -0.13 -10.33 -0.95
CA HIS A 73 0.75 -10.33 -2.12
C HIS A 73 0.04 -10.72 -3.42
N GLY A 74 -1.29 -10.89 -3.44
CA GLY A 74 -2.07 -11.45 -4.55
C GLY A 74 -1.68 -10.99 -5.97
N GLU A 75 -2.35 -10.00 -6.56
CA GLU A 75 -2.01 -9.49 -7.90
C GLU A 75 -0.67 -8.73 -7.96
N TRP A 76 0.18 -8.84 -6.94
CA TRP A 76 1.54 -8.32 -6.98
C TRP A 76 2.40 -9.20 -7.88
N LEU A 77 2.18 -9.00 -9.18
CA LEU A 77 3.18 -9.23 -10.22
C LEU A 77 4.27 -8.18 -10.00
N GLU A 78 5.10 -8.39 -8.97
CA GLU A 78 6.49 -7.97 -9.08
C GLU A 78 6.93 -8.55 -10.40
N LYS A 79 7.20 -7.67 -11.38
CA LYS A 79 7.52 -8.05 -12.75
C LYS A 79 8.31 -9.36 -12.68
N VAL A 80 7.66 -10.46 -13.08
CA VAL A 80 8.37 -11.50 -13.82
C VAL A 80 9.25 -10.67 -14.74
N LYS A 81 10.57 -10.84 -14.64
CA LYS A 81 11.42 -10.53 -15.76
C LYS A 81 10.79 -11.29 -16.92
N LEU A 82 9.81 -10.69 -17.58
CA LEU A 82 9.52 -10.98 -18.95
C LEU A 82 10.82 -10.54 -19.56
N ASP A 83 11.69 -11.52 -19.77
CA ASP A 83 12.85 -11.48 -20.62
C ASP A 83 12.35 -11.08 -22.02
N LEU A 84 11.89 -9.83 -22.16
CA LEU A 84 11.62 -9.19 -23.45
C LEU A 84 12.94 -8.77 -24.13
N ASP A 85 14.06 -9.14 -23.52
CA ASP A 85 15.39 -9.15 -24.14
C ASP A 85 15.76 -10.57 -24.66
N ASN A 86 14.78 -11.39 -25.06
CA ASN A 86 15.03 -12.59 -25.87
C ASN A 86 14.33 -12.46 -27.24
N ASN A 87 15.01 -11.72 -28.13
CA ASN A 87 15.31 -12.09 -29.52
C ASN A 87 14.20 -12.83 -30.32
N TYR A 88 13.46 -12.08 -31.15
CA TYR A 88 13.11 -12.40 -32.54
C TYR A 88 12.87 -11.11 -33.33
#